data_AF-A0A0G0UIP4-F1
#
_entry.id   AF-A0A0G0UIP4-F1
#
_cell.length_a   1.000
_cell.length_b   1.000
_cell.length_c   1.000
_cell.angle_alpha   90.00
_cell.angle_beta   90.00
_cell.angle_gamma   90.00
#
_symmetry.space_group_name_H-M   'P 1'
#
loop_
_entity.id
_entity.type
_entity.pdbx_description
1 polymer ?
#
loop_
_entity_poly.entity_id
_entity_poly.type
_entity_poly.pdbx_seq_one_letter_code
_entity_poly.pdbx_strand_id
1 'polypeptide(L)'
;MHKQLTIKQKKWAERYLHTGNASQSALEVYETNSRNTAKLIGYKNRRLKHVQAYLEALLDKAGLSDEKIAQHLKGIIESGVKAQASSSDALWALQIVLKLKGSYKFQ
;
A
#
# COMPACT_ATOMS: atom_id res chain seq x y z
N MET A 1 -6.08 24.71 1.44
CA MET A 1 -7.30 23.88 1.53
C MET A 1 -6.94 22.41 1.41
N HIS A 2 -7.19 21.59 2.43
CA HIS A 2 -7.09 20.13 2.28
C HIS A 2 -8.28 19.64 1.45
N LYS A 3 -8.01 19.06 0.27
CA LYS A 3 -9.07 18.43 -0.54
C LYS A 3 -9.55 17.18 0.18
N GLN A 4 -10.84 17.12 0.52
CA GLN A 4 -11.46 15.91 1.07
C GLN A 4 -11.55 14.81 0.00
N LEU A 5 -11.46 13.54 0.42
CA LEU A 5 -11.68 12.42 -0.50
C LEU A 5 -13.12 12.37 -0.98
N THR A 6 -13.28 12.13 -2.28
CA THR A 6 -14.59 11.77 -2.83
C THR A 6 -14.96 10.33 -2.48
N ILE A 7 -16.26 9.99 -2.54
CA ILE A 7 -16.75 8.63 -2.30
C ILE A 7 -16.06 7.63 -3.24
N LYS A 8 -15.89 7.97 -4.52
CA LYS A 8 -15.19 7.11 -5.48
C LYS A 8 -13.71 6.93 -5.13
N GLN A 9 -13.03 7.95 -4.60
CA GLN A 9 -11.63 7.82 -4.17
C GLN A 9 -11.48 6.91 -2.94
N LYS A 10 -12.42 6.97 -1.99
CA LYS A 10 -12.45 6.04 -0.83
C LYS A 10 -12.64 4.59 -1.27
N LYS A 11 -13.68 4.33 -2.08
CA LYS A 11 -13.96 2.99 -2.64
C LYS A 11 -12.78 2.48 -3.47
N TRP A 12 -12.16 3.35 -4.25
CA TRP A 12 -10.98 2.99 -5.04
C TRP A 12 -9.80 2.62 -4.14
N ALA A 13 -9.54 3.36 -3.05
CA ALA A 13 -8.46 3.06 -2.12
C ALA A 13 -8.65 1.71 -1.42
N GLU A 14 -9.87 1.41 -0.95
CA GLU A 14 -10.23 0.14 -0.33
C GLU A 14 -10.05 -1.04 -1.31
N ARG A 15 -10.54 -0.88 -2.55
CA ARG A 15 -10.38 -1.88 -3.61
C ARG A 15 -8.91 -2.06 -4.02
N TYR A 16 -8.15 -0.98 -4.02
CA TYR A 16 -6.73 -1.00 -4.35
C TYR A 16 -5.92 -1.76 -3.31
N LEU A 17 -6.21 -1.58 -2.02
CA LEU A 17 -5.57 -2.38 -0.96
C LEU A 17 -5.89 -3.87 -1.08
N HIS A 18 -7.11 -4.23 -1.48
CA HIS A 18 -7.50 -5.61 -1.67
C HIS A 18 -6.87 -6.26 -2.91
N THR A 19 -6.71 -5.52 -4.01
CA THR A 19 -6.31 -6.09 -5.32
C THR A 19 -4.84 -5.85 -5.67
N GLY A 20 -4.18 -4.86 -5.06
CA GLY A 20 -2.85 -4.40 -5.44
C GLY A 20 -2.77 -3.75 -6.84
N ASN A 21 -3.89 -3.68 -7.58
CA ASN A 21 -3.92 -3.23 -8.97
C ASN A 21 -4.71 -1.93 -9.13
N ALA A 22 -3.99 -0.83 -9.29
CA ALA A 22 -4.54 0.52 -9.39
C ALA A 22 -5.47 0.71 -10.60
N SER A 23 -5.12 0.10 -11.73
CA SER A 23 -5.89 0.19 -12.97
C SER A 23 -7.16 -0.66 -12.88
N GLN A 24 -7.06 -1.89 -12.35
CA GLN A 24 -8.23 -2.75 -12.14
C GLN A 24 -9.22 -2.12 -11.17
N SER A 25 -8.73 -1.59 -10.05
CA SER A 25 -9.56 -0.87 -9.08
C SER A 25 -10.24 0.34 -9.71
N ALA A 26 -9.57 1.02 -10.65
CA ALA A 26 -10.16 2.14 -11.37
C ALA A 26 -11.24 1.70 -12.37
N LEU A 27 -11.05 0.60 -13.10
CA LEU A 27 -12.06 0.03 -13.99
C LEU A 27 -13.37 -0.23 -13.24
N GLU A 28 -13.26 -0.89 -12.09
CA GLU A 28 -14.42 -1.34 -11.31
C GLU A 28 -15.11 -0.19 -10.58
N VAL A 29 -14.37 0.71 -9.94
CA VAL A 29 -14.97 1.77 -9.11
C VAL A 29 -15.45 2.97 -9.94
N TYR A 30 -14.77 3.26 -11.04
CA TYR A 30 -15.14 4.37 -11.92
C TYR A 30 -15.98 3.92 -13.12
N GLU A 31 -16.23 2.62 -13.27
CA GLU A 31 -17.07 2.04 -14.33
C GLU A 31 -16.62 2.51 -15.72
N THR A 32 -15.30 2.57 -15.94
CA THR A 32 -14.75 2.99 -17.23
C THR A 32 -14.46 1.78 -18.11
N ASN A 33 -14.86 1.84 -19.37
CA ASN A 33 -14.60 0.78 -20.36
C ASN A 33 -13.22 0.90 -21.03
N SER A 34 -12.48 1.98 -20.75
CA SER A 34 -11.17 2.24 -21.34
C SER A 34 -10.05 1.89 -20.36
N ARG A 35 -9.20 0.93 -20.74
CA ARG A 35 -7.99 0.57 -19.99
C ARG A 35 -7.03 1.76 -19.84
N ASN A 36 -6.94 2.62 -20.86
CA ASN A 36 -6.09 3.80 -20.82
C ASN A 36 -6.60 4.82 -19.80
N THR A 37 -7.92 5.03 -19.76
CA THR A 37 -8.56 5.91 -18.77
C THR A 37 -8.36 5.37 -17.36
N ALA A 38 -8.58 4.07 -17.15
CA ALA A 38 -8.36 3.43 -15.85
C ALA A 38 -6.90 3.55 -15.37
N LYS A 39 -5.93 3.36 -16.27
CA LYS A 39 -4.50 3.53 -15.97
C LYS A 39 -4.19 4.96 -15.50
N LEU A 40 -4.73 5.96 -16.18
CA LEU A 40 -4.57 7.37 -15.80
C LEU A 40 -5.23 7.68 -14.46
N ILE A 41 -6.43 7.18 -14.20
CA ILE A 41 -7.14 7.36 -12.93
C ILE A 41 -6.35 6.72 -11.79
N GLY A 42 -5.94 5.46 -11.94
CA GLY A 42 -5.17 4.75 -10.92
C GLY A 42 -3.82 5.43 -10.64
N TYR A 43 -3.13 5.90 -11.69
CA TYR A 43 -1.91 6.69 -11.54
C TYR A 43 -2.13 8.00 -10.80
N LYS A 44 -3.20 8.74 -11.14
CA LYS A 44 -3.55 10.02 -10.51
C LYS A 44 -3.90 9.81 -9.05
N ASN A 45 -4.78 8.85 -8.74
CA ASN A 45 -5.22 8.59 -7.36
C ASN A 45 -4.04 8.23 -6.44
N ARG A 46 -3.08 7.41 -6.89
CA ARG A 46 -1.87 7.09 -6.11
C ARG A 46 -0.99 8.30 -5.77
N ARG A 47 -1.09 9.39 -6.53
CA ARG A 47 -0.25 10.60 -6.37
C ARG A 47 -0.94 11.72 -5.61
N LEU A 48 -2.24 11.57 -5.33
CA LEU A 48 -2.98 12.57 -4.59
C LEU A 48 -2.70 12.39 -3.09
N LYS A 49 -2.10 13.41 -2.46
CA LYS A 49 -1.68 13.37 -1.05
C LYS A 49 -2.81 12.96 -0.09
N HIS A 50 -4.03 13.44 -0.33
CA HIS A 50 -5.18 13.09 0.52
C HIS A 50 -5.61 11.63 0.33
N VAL A 51 -5.44 11.04 -0.85
CA VAL A 51 -5.69 9.62 -1.08
C VAL A 51 -4.59 8.77 -0.44
N GLN A 52 -3.33 9.20 -0.48
CA GLN A 52 -2.23 8.54 0.22
C GLN A 52 -2.47 8.51 1.73
N ALA A 53 -2.82 9.64 2.33
CA ALA A 53 -3.15 9.70 3.77
C ALA A 53 -4.32 8.78 4.16
N TYR A 54 -5.31 8.59 3.27
CA TYR A 54 -6.39 7.64 3.53
C TYR A 54 -5.95 6.18 3.42
N LEU A 55 -5.06 5.86 2.47
CA LEU A 55 -4.46 4.53 2.37
C LEU A 55 -3.63 4.20 3.62
N GLU A 56 -2.84 5.15 4.11
CA GLU A 56 -2.09 5.03 5.36
C GLU A 56 -3.03 4.76 6.54
N ALA A 57 -4.10 5.56 6.70
CA ALA A 57 -5.08 5.34 7.76
C ALA A 57 -5.78 3.96 7.68
N LEU A 58 -6.04 3.45 6.47
CA LEU A 58 -6.60 2.11 6.27
C LEU A 58 -5.60 1.01 6.66
N LEU A 59 -4.33 1.18 6.34
CA LEU A 59 -3.26 0.26 6.74
C LEU A 59 -3.05 0.27 8.26
N ASP A 60 -3.03 1.45 8.87
CA ASP A 60 -2.94 1.61 10.32
C ASP A 60 -4.11 0.91 11.02
N LYS A 61 -5.34 1.10 10.52
CA LYS A 61 -6.53 0.41 11.03
C LYS A 61 -6.44 -1.11 10.87
N ALA A 62 -5.77 -1.60 9.83
CA ALA A 62 -5.52 -3.02 9.61
C ALA A 62 -4.35 -3.55 10.46
N GLY A 63 -3.76 -2.74 11.34
CA GLY A 63 -2.62 -3.13 12.17
C GLY A 63 -1.28 -3.13 11.43
N LEU A 64 -1.22 -2.51 10.26
CA LEU A 64 -0.01 -2.35 9.44
C LEU A 64 0.60 -0.96 9.62
N SER A 65 0.47 -0.37 10.81
CA SER A 65 1.21 0.86 11.13
C SER A 65 2.71 0.59 11.17
N ASP A 66 3.49 1.64 10.99
CA ASP A 66 4.96 1.56 11.03
C ASP A 66 5.47 0.91 12.33
N GLU A 67 4.88 1.26 13.46
CA GLU A 67 5.22 0.70 14.77
C GLU A 67 4.86 -0.77 14.85
N LYS A 68 3.68 -1.17 14.34
CA LYS A 68 3.25 -2.57 14.36
C LYS A 68 4.09 -3.42 13.44
N ILE A 69 4.40 -2.94 12.24
CA ILE A 69 5.33 -3.60 11.31
C ILE A 69 6.71 -3.75 11.96
N ALA A 70 7.24 -2.69 12.56
CA ALA A 70 8.54 -2.74 13.24
C ALA A 70 8.53 -3.71 14.44
N GLN A 71 7.46 -3.74 15.22
CA GLN A 71 7.29 -4.70 16.33
C GLN A 71 7.22 -6.15 15.83
N HIS A 72 6.46 -6.42 14.78
CA HIS A 72 6.38 -7.75 14.17
C HIS A 72 7.73 -8.18 13.59
N LEU A 73 8.43 -7.28 12.88
CA LEU A 73 9.78 -7.55 12.36
C LEU A 73 10.78 -7.80 13.47
N LYS A 74 10.78 -6.97 14.51
CA LYS A 74 11.60 -7.16 15.70
C LYS A 74 11.31 -8.53 16.34
N GLY A 75 10.04 -8.89 16.49
CA GLY A 75 9.64 -10.22 16.97
C GLY A 75 10.13 -11.37 16.07
N ILE A 76 10.10 -11.23 14.75
CA ILE A 76 10.66 -12.23 13.82
C ILE A 76 12.18 -12.36 14.01
N ILE A 77 12.90 -11.25 14.16
CA ILE A 77 14.35 -11.22 14.37
C ILE A 77 14.71 -11.82 15.74
N GLU A 78 14.04 -11.40 16.81
CA GLU A 78 14.29 -11.82 18.19
C GLU A 78 13.82 -13.25 18.48
N SER A 79 12.73 -13.69 17.85
CA SER A 79 12.32 -15.11 17.88
C SER A 79 13.30 -16.03 17.15
N GLY A 80 14.31 -15.45 16.50
CA GLY A 80 15.45 -16.13 15.92
C GLY A 80 14.99 -17.30 15.07
N VAL A 81 14.30 -17.01 13.95
CA VAL A 81 13.98 -17.99 12.91
C VAL A 81 13.66 -19.35 13.53
N LYS A 82 12.43 -19.55 14.03
CA LYS A 82 11.97 -20.93 14.29
C LYS A 82 11.92 -21.67 12.94
N ALA A 83 13.05 -22.30 12.62
CA ALA A 83 13.31 -23.34 11.64
C ALA A 83 13.09 -23.10 10.13
N GLN A 84 12.72 -21.92 9.60
CA GLN A 84 12.43 -21.85 8.14
C GLN A 84 12.67 -20.54 7.36
N ALA A 85 13.04 -19.43 7.98
CA ALA A 85 13.28 -18.15 7.28
C ALA A 85 14.76 -17.77 7.32
N SER A 86 15.43 -17.76 6.17
CA SER A 86 16.84 -17.39 6.05
C SER A 86 17.06 -15.89 6.37
N SER A 87 18.30 -15.49 6.66
CA SER A 87 18.69 -14.07 6.76
C SER A 87 18.27 -13.26 5.53
N SER A 88 18.09 -13.91 4.38
CA SER A 88 17.61 -13.33 3.12
C SER A 88 16.12 -12.92 3.20
N ASP A 89 15.29 -13.66 3.92
CA ASP A 89 13.86 -13.38 4.08
C ASP A 89 13.62 -12.15 4.97
N ALA A 90 14.42 -12.02 6.04
CA ALA A 90 14.43 -10.82 6.88
C ALA A 90 14.91 -9.58 6.09
N LEU A 91 15.97 -9.74 5.28
CA LEU A 91 16.49 -8.69 4.40
C LEU A 91 15.46 -8.26 3.34
N TRP A 92 14.73 -9.21 2.76
CA TRP A 92 13.66 -8.93 1.80
C TRP A 92 12.49 -8.20 2.44
N ALA A 93 12.07 -8.61 3.64
CA ALA A 93 11.03 -7.92 4.40
C ALA A 93 11.43 -6.47 4.72
N LEU A 94 12.69 -6.25 5.15
CA LEU A 94 13.27 -4.91 5.35
C LEU A 94 13.28 -4.10 4.05
N GLN A 95 13.68 -4.68 2.92
CA GLN A 95 13.64 -4.00 1.63
C GLN A 95 12.21 -3.63 1.20
N ILE A 96 11.23 -4.48 1.45
CA ILE A 96 9.83 -4.18 1.15
C ILE A 96 9.35 -3.00 1.97
N VAL A 97 9.63 -3.00 3.27
CA VAL A 97 9.25 -1.87 4.14
C VAL A 97 9.92 -0.58 3.67
N LEU A 98 11.20 -0.60 3.33
CA LEU A 98 11.90 0.58 2.79
C LEU A 98 11.34 1.08 1.45
N LYS A 99 10.92 0.16 0.57
CA LYS A 99 10.23 0.49 -0.69
C LYS A 99 8.84 1.08 -0.45
N LEU A 100 8.08 0.53 0.50
CA LEU A 100 6.75 1.01 0.87
C LEU A 100 6.80 2.40 1.53
N LYS A 101 7.83 2.67 2.33
CA LYS A 101 8.08 3.99 2.95
C LYS A 101 8.60 5.05 1.96
N GLY A 102 8.79 4.71 0.69
CA GLY A 102 9.30 5.62 -0.34
C GLY A 102 10.76 6.06 -0.13
N SER A 103 11.44 5.48 0.87
CA SER A 103 12.85 5.74 1.18
C SER A 103 13.81 5.00 0.24
N TYR A 104 13.28 4.06 -0.56
CA TYR A 104 14.01 3.34 -1.60
C TYR A 104 13.26 3.45 -2.93
N LYS A 105 13.89 4.04 -3.96
CA LYS A 105 13.31 4.13 -5.31
C LYS A 105 13.46 2.80 -6.04
N PHE A 106 12.42 2.36 -6.75
CA PHE A 106 12.56 1.33 -7.79
C PHE A 106 13.51 1.88 -8.86
N GLN A 107 14.63 1.19 -9.08
CA GLN A 107 15.40 1.33 -10.32
C GLN A 107 14.62 0.69 -11.46
#